data_AF-A0A3N5R2C8-F1
#
_entry.id   AF-A0A3N5R2C8-F1
#
_cell.length_a   1.000
_cell.length_b   1.000
_cell.length_c   1.000
_cell.angle_alpha   90.00
_cell.angle_beta   90.00
_cell.angle_gamma   90.00
#
_symmetry.space_group_name_H-M   'P 1'
#
loop_
_entity.id
_entity.type
_entity.pdbx_description
1 polymer ?
#
loop_
_entity_poly.entity_id
_entity_poly.type
_entity_poly.pdbx_seq_one_letter_code
_entity_poly.pdbx_strand_id
1 'polypeptide(L)'
;NGALIGGDPVIAKMLEQVRQKHAVPAMAAAVITSKRLQKIATAGIRKWGTNVSVTQEDLWHLGSDTKIMTSTLAAILIEQGKLKWTSTVSEIFPELVDSFYPDNKQVSLLQLLSHRAGLPANLTYSKLLKYGTVQQQRIEAVKKGLSQKPLSAPGSEYLYSNLGYIIAGAMIERVTGISWEDALKKHIFLPLGMESAGFGGLGTPGQIDQPWGHKSSGKPFYTNGPLADNLPALGPSGAVHCSIQDWGKFIQDQLMGAREEGVLLKPQSYQMLQSTHFGGDYAFG
;
A
#
# COMPACT_ATOMS: atom_id res chain seq x y z
N ASN A 1 -3.63 4.49 37.20
CA ASN A 1 -3.23 3.53 36.15
C ASN A 1 -4.30 3.50 35.07
N GLY A 2 -4.20 4.43 34.11
CA GLY A 2 -5.12 4.50 32.98
C GLY A 2 -4.94 3.27 32.09
N ALA A 3 -6.03 2.71 31.60
CA ALA A 3 -6.00 1.48 30.81
C ALA A 3 -5.14 1.68 29.56
N LEU A 4 -4.07 0.89 29.42
CA LEU A 4 -3.23 0.79 28.21
C LEU A 4 -3.93 -0.02 27.10
N ILE A 5 -5.23 -0.23 27.22
CA ILE A 5 -6.03 -1.05 26.32
C ILE A 5 -7.33 -0.32 25.97
N GLY A 6 -7.78 -0.48 24.73
CA GLY A 6 -9.05 0.04 24.23
C GLY A 6 -9.80 -0.99 23.40
N GLY A 7 -11.13 -0.89 23.33
CA GLY A 7 -11.98 -1.76 22.51
C GLY A 7 -12.38 -3.09 23.18
N ASP A 8 -12.49 -4.17 22.39
CA ASP A 8 -12.92 -5.50 22.86
C ASP A 8 -11.96 -6.06 23.93
N PRO A 9 -12.44 -6.38 25.13
CA PRO A 9 -11.58 -6.71 26.28
C PRO A 9 -10.82 -8.03 26.11
N VAL A 10 -11.36 -8.98 25.33
CA VAL A 10 -10.69 -10.28 25.09
C VAL A 10 -9.52 -10.06 24.13
N ILE A 11 -9.76 -9.38 23.01
CA ILE A 11 -8.70 -9.07 22.03
C ILE A 11 -7.66 -8.14 22.64
N ALA A 12 -8.07 -7.11 23.38
CA ALA A 12 -7.17 -6.20 24.10
C ALA A 12 -6.20 -6.94 25.02
N LYS A 13 -6.69 -7.90 25.82
CA LYS A 13 -5.84 -8.71 26.70
C LYS A 13 -4.84 -9.56 25.91
N MET A 14 -5.26 -10.15 24.79
CA MET A 14 -4.37 -10.89 23.91
C MET A 14 -3.29 -9.99 23.29
N LEU A 15 -3.68 -8.81 22.83
CA LEU A 15 -2.74 -7.82 22.30
C LEU A 15 -1.73 -7.40 23.35
N GLU A 16 -2.15 -7.11 24.59
CA GLU A 16 -1.23 -6.72 25.64
C GLU A 16 -0.19 -7.80 25.95
N GLN A 17 -0.60 -9.08 25.95
CA GLN A 17 0.32 -10.21 26.14
C GLN A 17 1.37 -10.29 25.01
N VAL A 18 0.93 -10.16 23.74
CA VAL A 18 1.84 -10.17 22.58
C VAL A 18 2.75 -8.94 22.59
N ARG A 19 2.19 -7.76 22.90
CA ARG A 19 2.89 -6.48 22.98
C ARG A 19 4.03 -6.54 23.98
N GLN A 20 3.76 -7.06 25.19
CA GLN A 20 4.78 -7.25 26.23
C GLN A 20 5.83 -8.29 25.82
N LYS A 21 5.40 -9.44 25.29
CA LYS A 21 6.29 -10.52 24.84
C LYS A 21 7.30 -10.06 23.78
N HIS A 22 6.85 -9.25 22.83
CA HIS A 22 7.67 -8.79 21.71
C HIS A 22 8.26 -7.39 21.92
N ALA A 23 8.03 -6.78 23.09
CA ALA A 23 8.50 -5.44 23.43
C ALA A 23 8.19 -4.42 22.33
N VAL A 24 6.96 -4.45 21.80
CA VAL A 24 6.49 -3.44 20.83
C VAL A 24 5.72 -2.31 21.56
N PRO A 25 5.79 -1.05 21.10
CA PRO A 25 5.18 0.07 21.80
C PRO A 25 3.65 -0.04 21.87
N ALA A 26 3.04 -0.46 20.77
CA ALA A 26 1.60 -0.57 20.64
C ALA A 26 1.20 -1.60 19.58
N MET A 27 -0.06 -2.04 19.65
CA MET A 27 -0.71 -2.90 18.68
C MET A 27 -2.17 -2.49 18.51
N ALA A 28 -2.70 -2.70 17.31
CA ALA A 28 -4.13 -2.68 17.02
C ALA A 28 -4.51 -4.00 16.34
N ALA A 29 -5.72 -4.48 16.57
CA ALA A 29 -6.27 -5.61 15.84
C ALA A 29 -7.77 -5.46 15.63
N ALA A 30 -8.25 -6.09 14.56
CA ALA A 30 -9.65 -6.19 14.23
C ALA A 30 -10.02 -7.64 13.86
N VAL A 31 -11.26 -8.03 14.19
CA VAL A 31 -11.90 -9.25 13.67
C VAL A 31 -12.97 -8.81 12.69
N ILE A 32 -12.79 -9.18 11.42
CA ILE A 32 -13.64 -8.73 10.31
C ILE A 32 -14.25 -9.97 9.64
N THR A 33 -15.53 -9.89 9.29
CA THR A 33 -16.18 -10.84 8.38
C THR A 33 -16.78 -10.09 7.21
N SER A 34 -17.17 -10.81 6.14
CA SER A 34 -17.89 -10.21 5.01
C SER A 34 -19.19 -9.49 5.41
N LYS A 35 -19.76 -9.82 6.57
CA LYS A 35 -20.99 -9.19 7.07
C LYS A 35 -20.74 -7.91 7.87
N ARG A 36 -19.63 -7.83 8.62
CA ARG A 36 -19.32 -6.69 9.50
C ARG A 36 -17.90 -6.73 10.05
N LEU A 37 -17.41 -5.56 10.43
CA LEU A 37 -16.35 -5.39 11.43
C LEU A 37 -16.90 -5.80 12.81
N GLN A 38 -16.43 -6.92 13.37
CA GLN A 38 -17.01 -7.49 14.59
C GLN A 38 -16.39 -6.92 15.86
N LYS A 39 -15.07 -6.79 15.88
CA LYS A 39 -14.29 -6.42 17.07
C LYS A 39 -13.10 -5.60 16.66
N ILE A 40 -12.73 -4.65 17.50
CA ILE A 40 -11.49 -3.88 17.40
C ILE A 40 -10.91 -3.78 18.80
N ALA A 41 -9.60 -3.87 18.92
CA ALA A 41 -8.92 -3.51 20.13
C ALA A 41 -7.57 -2.89 19.85
N THR A 42 -7.09 -2.09 20.80
CA THR A 42 -5.74 -1.54 20.82
C THR A 42 -5.09 -1.82 22.16
N ALA A 43 -3.76 -1.89 22.16
CA ALA A 43 -2.96 -2.03 23.37
C ALA A 43 -1.65 -1.24 23.24
N GLY A 44 -1.21 -0.60 24.32
CA GLY A 44 0.07 0.08 24.43
C GLY A 44 0.01 1.60 24.32
N ILE A 45 1.13 2.19 23.91
CA ILE A 45 1.38 3.63 23.93
C ILE A 45 1.86 4.13 22.58
N ARG A 46 1.45 5.35 22.22
CA ARG A 46 1.82 6.00 20.96
C ARG A 46 3.32 6.20 20.82
N LYS A 47 4.04 6.39 21.94
CA LYS A 47 5.49 6.60 21.94
C LYS A 47 6.13 5.96 23.17
N TRP A 48 7.11 5.08 22.96
CA TRP A 48 7.93 4.51 24.03
C TRP A 48 8.47 5.58 25.00
N GLY A 49 8.44 5.28 26.30
CA GLY A 49 8.89 6.20 27.36
C GLY A 49 7.86 7.26 27.74
N THR A 50 6.63 7.16 27.24
CA THR A 50 5.51 8.05 27.59
C THR A 50 4.33 7.24 28.14
N ASN A 51 3.30 7.92 28.62
CA ASN A 51 2.06 7.33 29.11
C ASN A 51 0.85 7.61 28.18
N VAL A 52 1.09 8.10 26.96
CA VAL A 52 0.02 8.40 25.99
C VAL A 52 -0.41 7.11 25.31
N SER A 53 -1.61 6.63 25.64
CA SER A 53 -2.14 5.37 25.13
C SER A 53 -2.54 5.48 23.66
N VAL A 54 -2.45 4.37 22.93
CA VAL A 54 -3.04 4.31 21.58
C VAL A 54 -4.56 4.20 21.63
N THR A 55 -5.22 4.78 20.64
CA THR A 55 -6.69 4.78 20.49
C THR A 55 -7.12 4.01 19.25
N GLN A 56 -8.40 3.67 19.14
CA GLN A 56 -8.88 2.96 17.95
C GLN A 56 -8.93 3.88 16.72
N GLU A 57 -8.95 5.19 16.95
CA GLU A 57 -8.95 6.28 15.98
C GLU A 57 -7.54 6.64 15.51
N ASP A 58 -6.51 6.06 16.12
CA ASP A 58 -5.13 6.27 15.71
C ASP A 58 -4.91 5.73 14.30
N LEU A 59 -4.12 6.49 13.54
CA LEU A 59 -3.72 6.15 12.19
C LEU A 59 -2.50 5.24 12.24
N TRP A 60 -2.48 4.27 11.33
CA TRP A 60 -1.40 3.30 11.19
C TRP A 60 -0.88 3.33 9.77
N HIS A 61 0.44 3.39 9.62
CA HIS A 61 1.07 3.14 8.33
C HIS A 61 0.84 1.69 7.94
N LEU A 62 0.18 1.47 6.82
CA LEU A 62 -0.11 0.13 6.32
C LEU A 62 1.12 -0.52 5.67
N GLY A 63 2.10 0.29 5.26
CA GLY A 63 3.25 -0.21 4.51
C GLY A 63 2.79 -0.96 3.27
N SER A 64 3.36 -2.14 3.04
CA SER A 64 3.10 -2.93 1.82
C SER A 64 1.65 -3.36 1.62
N ASP A 65 0.79 -3.34 2.63
CA ASP A 65 -0.65 -3.56 2.46
C ASP A 65 -1.30 -2.49 1.54
N THR A 66 -0.60 -1.37 1.29
CA THR A 66 -0.96 -0.41 0.23
C THR A 66 -1.06 -1.06 -1.15
N LYS A 67 -0.26 -2.10 -1.42
CA LYS A 67 -0.15 -2.74 -2.73
C LYS A 67 -1.48 -3.31 -3.21
N ILE A 68 -2.24 -3.97 -2.32
CA ILE A 68 -3.55 -4.51 -2.71
C ILE A 68 -4.50 -3.39 -3.14
N MET A 69 -4.45 -2.20 -2.51
CA MET A 69 -5.27 -1.07 -2.95
C MET A 69 -4.84 -0.55 -4.33
N THR A 70 -3.53 -0.50 -4.62
CA THR A 70 -3.03 -0.14 -5.97
C THR A 70 -3.51 -1.14 -7.02
N SER A 71 -3.48 -2.44 -6.71
CA SER A 71 -3.96 -3.49 -7.62
C SER A 71 -5.48 -3.47 -7.79
N THR A 72 -6.25 -3.22 -6.72
CA THR A 72 -7.69 -3.00 -6.79
C THR A 72 -8.00 -1.79 -7.68
N LEU A 73 -7.27 -0.69 -7.53
CA LEU A 73 -7.44 0.49 -8.39
C LEU A 73 -7.14 0.17 -9.86
N ALA A 74 -6.07 -0.60 -10.13
CA ALA A 74 -5.77 -1.07 -11.47
C ALA A 74 -6.92 -1.92 -12.05
N ALA A 75 -7.48 -2.85 -11.27
CA ALA A 75 -8.62 -3.67 -11.66
C ALA A 75 -9.88 -2.82 -11.97
N ILE A 76 -10.16 -1.80 -11.16
CA ILE A 76 -11.27 -0.85 -11.41
C ILE A 76 -11.08 -0.18 -12.78
N LEU A 77 -9.86 0.25 -13.09
CA LEU A 77 -9.54 0.90 -14.36
C LEU A 77 -9.58 -0.08 -15.55
N ILE A 78 -9.30 -1.37 -15.31
CA ILE A 78 -9.48 -2.43 -16.31
C ILE A 78 -10.96 -2.62 -16.63
N GLU A 79 -11.84 -2.66 -15.62
CA GLU A 79 -13.29 -2.75 -15.85
C GLU A 79 -13.87 -1.54 -16.57
N GLN A 80 -13.26 -0.37 -16.37
CA GLN A 80 -13.58 0.87 -17.10
C GLN A 80 -13.01 0.89 -18.53
N GLY A 81 -12.28 -0.14 -18.95
CA GLY A 81 -11.67 -0.23 -20.27
C GLY A 81 -10.45 0.68 -20.48
N LYS A 82 -9.89 1.25 -19.40
CA LYS A 82 -8.73 2.17 -19.46
C LYS A 82 -7.39 1.45 -19.41
N LEU A 83 -7.36 0.25 -18.83
CA LEU A 83 -6.20 -0.62 -18.76
C LEU A 83 -6.58 -2.04 -19.14
N LYS A 84 -5.56 -2.87 -19.38
CA LYS A 84 -5.66 -4.32 -19.43
C LYS A 84 -4.57 -4.89 -18.53
N TRP A 85 -4.77 -6.09 -18.00
CA TRP A 85 -3.69 -6.83 -17.33
C TRP A 85 -2.45 -6.99 -18.21
N THR A 86 -2.66 -7.11 -19.53
CA THR A 86 -1.60 -7.19 -20.53
C THR A 86 -1.10 -5.84 -21.03
N SER A 87 -1.63 -4.72 -20.56
CA SER A 87 -1.14 -3.39 -20.95
C SER A 87 0.34 -3.29 -20.65
N THR A 88 1.14 -2.97 -21.65
CA THR A 88 2.60 -2.91 -21.52
C THR A 88 3.07 -1.51 -21.19
N VAL A 89 4.25 -1.40 -20.57
CA VAL A 89 4.90 -0.11 -20.33
C VAL A 89 5.14 0.67 -21.64
N SER A 90 5.41 -0.01 -22.76
CA SER A 90 5.59 0.64 -24.06
C SER A 90 4.29 1.19 -24.65
N GLU A 91 3.16 0.51 -24.44
CA GLU A 91 1.84 1.02 -24.86
C GLU A 91 1.44 2.28 -24.08
N ILE A 92 1.77 2.31 -22.78
CA ILE A 92 1.38 3.42 -21.89
C ILE A 92 2.34 4.61 -22.00
N PHE A 93 3.63 4.34 -22.24
CA PHE A 93 4.70 5.35 -22.34
C PHE A 93 5.43 5.26 -23.69
N PRO A 94 4.73 5.45 -24.83
CA PRO A 94 5.34 5.32 -26.15
C PRO A 94 6.53 6.27 -26.35
N GLU A 95 6.49 7.45 -25.71
CA GLU A 95 7.55 8.44 -25.77
C GLU A 95 8.84 8.05 -25.01
N LEU A 96 8.80 6.96 -24.23
CA LEU A 96 9.94 6.47 -23.44
C LEU A 96 10.53 5.16 -23.97
N VAL A 97 9.92 4.55 -24.99
CA VAL A 97 10.27 3.20 -25.47
C VAL A 97 11.74 3.06 -25.86
N ASP A 98 12.34 4.10 -26.45
CA ASP A 98 13.75 4.09 -26.85
C ASP A 98 14.71 4.14 -25.65
N SER A 99 14.24 4.58 -24.49
CA SER A 99 15.01 4.55 -23.24
C SER A 99 14.96 3.21 -22.52
N PHE A 100 14.05 2.32 -22.91
CA PHE A 100 13.85 1.02 -22.25
C PHE A 100 14.85 -0.01 -22.78
N TYR A 101 15.37 -0.83 -21.86
CA TYR A 101 16.11 -2.02 -22.21
C TYR A 101 15.20 -2.95 -23.04
N PRO A 102 15.69 -3.62 -24.11
CA PRO A 102 14.87 -4.40 -25.03
C PRO A 102 13.89 -5.37 -24.35
N ASP A 103 14.37 -6.13 -23.36
CA ASP A 103 13.57 -7.12 -22.64
C ASP A 103 12.46 -6.48 -21.77
N ASN A 104 12.63 -5.21 -21.38
CA ASN A 104 11.67 -4.51 -20.53
C ASN A 104 10.52 -3.86 -21.31
N LYS A 105 10.64 -3.73 -22.65
CA LYS A 105 9.64 -3.03 -23.47
C LYS A 105 8.24 -3.64 -23.34
N GLN A 106 8.17 -4.96 -23.20
CA GLN A 106 6.92 -5.71 -23.13
C GLN A 106 6.51 -6.07 -21.70
N VAL A 107 7.15 -5.49 -20.68
CA VAL A 107 6.72 -5.67 -19.29
C VAL A 107 5.28 -5.17 -19.15
N SER A 108 4.41 -6.07 -18.72
CA SER A 108 2.97 -5.84 -18.55
C SER A 108 2.60 -5.39 -17.14
N LEU A 109 1.44 -4.75 -17.00
CA LEU A 109 0.83 -4.42 -15.71
C LEU A 109 0.73 -5.65 -14.79
N LEU A 110 0.32 -6.79 -15.33
CA LEU A 110 0.24 -8.04 -14.59
C LEU A 110 1.61 -8.47 -14.05
N GLN A 111 2.68 -8.38 -14.84
CA GLN A 111 4.03 -8.70 -14.37
C GLN A 111 4.54 -7.71 -13.30
N LEU A 112 4.19 -6.43 -13.42
CA LEU A 112 4.53 -5.41 -12.42
C LEU A 112 3.88 -5.70 -11.07
N LEU A 113 2.57 -5.94 -11.07
CA LEU A 113 1.78 -6.15 -9.85
C LEU A 113 1.99 -7.53 -9.21
N SER A 114 2.43 -8.53 -9.98
CA SER A 114 2.74 -9.88 -9.47
C SER A 114 4.21 -10.08 -9.07
N HIS A 115 5.02 -9.02 -9.06
CA HIS A 115 6.47 -9.11 -8.81
C HIS A 115 7.22 -10.03 -9.80
N ARG A 116 6.76 -10.09 -11.05
CA ARG A 116 7.35 -10.90 -12.13
C ARG A 116 7.99 -10.07 -13.23
N ALA A 117 8.17 -8.76 -13.04
CA ALA A 117 8.73 -7.87 -14.06
C ALA A 117 10.27 -7.98 -14.22
N GLY A 118 10.96 -8.77 -13.39
CA GLY A 118 12.42 -8.85 -13.40
C GLY A 118 13.11 -7.59 -12.85
N LEU A 119 12.37 -6.70 -12.19
CA LEU A 119 12.88 -5.42 -11.71
C LEU A 119 13.61 -5.56 -10.36
N PRO A 120 14.60 -4.70 -10.07
CA PRO A 120 15.17 -4.62 -8.73
C PRO A 120 14.10 -4.25 -7.70
N ALA A 121 14.35 -4.61 -6.44
CA ALA A 121 13.41 -4.33 -5.36
C ALA A 121 13.10 -2.83 -5.22
N ASN A 122 14.15 -2.00 -5.33
CA ASN A 122 14.11 -0.57 -5.15
C ASN A 122 15.14 0.16 -6.02
N LEU A 123 14.88 1.43 -6.35
CA LEU A 123 15.90 2.37 -6.85
C LEU A 123 16.55 3.14 -5.69
N THR A 124 17.62 3.88 -5.99
CA THR A 124 18.12 4.94 -5.10
C THR A 124 17.16 6.14 -5.14
N TYR A 125 16.10 6.10 -4.34
CA TYR A 125 14.99 7.05 -4.42
C TYR A 125 15.32 8.48 -4.01
N SER A 126 16.36 8.72 -3.20
CA SER A 126 16.82 10.08 -2.88
C SER A 126 17.19 10.87 -4.14
N LYS A 127 17.63 10.19 -5.20
CA LYS A 127 17.92 10.80 -6.50
C LYS A 127 16.66 11.21 -7.26
N LEU A 128 15.46 10.80 -6.84
CA LEU A 128 14.19 11.21 -7.44
C LEU A 128 13.73 12.59 -6.94
N LEU A 129 14.11 13.00 -5.73
CA LEU A 129 13.68 14.29 -5.15
C LEU A 129 14.11 15.53 -5.93
N LYS A 130 15.11 15.40 -6.81
CA LYS A 130 15.56 16.50 -7.69
C LYS A 130 14.64 16.78 -8.88
N TYR A 131 13.63 15.92 -9.11
CA TYR A 131 12.68 16.06 -10.21
C TYR A 131 11.36 16.59 -9.66
N GLY A 132 10.70 17.47 -10.41
CA GLY A 132 9.66 18.39 -9.93
C GLY A 132 8.49 17.75 -9.17
N THR A 133 7.35 17.54 -9.81
CA THR A 133 6.16 16.99 -9.15
C THR A 133 6.32 15.51 -8.81
N VAL A 134 5.51 14.98 -7.88
CA VAL A 134 5.53 13.55 -7.52
C VAL A 134 5.33 12.65 -8.75
N GLN A 135 4.45 13.05 -9.67
CA GLN A 135 4.21 12.36 -10.94
C GLN A 135 5.47 12.37 -11.81
N GLN A 136 6.17 13.51 -11.92
CA GLN A 136 7.44 13.58 -12.64
C GLN A 136 8.49 12.67 -12.00
N GLN A 137 8.52 12.56 -10.67
CA GLN A 137 9.40 11.63 -9.96
C GLN A 137 9.07 10.17 -10.28
N ARG A 138 7.78 9.81 -10.38
CA ARG A 138 7.34 8.47 -10.80
C ARG A 138 7.72 8.18 -12.25
N ILE A 139 7.54 9.13 -13.17
CA ILE A 139 8.01 9.00 -14.56
C ILE A 139 9.52 8.78 -14.64
N GLU A 140 10.31 9.45 -13.80
CA GLU A 140 11.76 9.21 -13.73
C GLU A 140 12.11 7.85 -13.14
N ALA A 141 11.29 7.31 -12.24
CA ALA A 141 11.41 5.93 -11.77
C ALA A 141 11.11 4.93 -12.90
N VAL A 142 10.10 5.19 -13.75
CA VAL A 142 9.81 4.40 -14.97
C VAL A 142 11.02 4.37 -15.88
N LYS A 143 11.54 5.54 -16.28
CA LYS A 143 12.71 5.64 -17.17
C LYS A 143 13.91 4.88 -16.62
N LYS A 144 14.30 5.14 -15.37
CA LYS A 144 15.49 4.52 -14.76
C LYS A 144 15.32 3.03 -14.50
N GLY A 145 14.11 2.62 -14.09
CA GLY A 145 13.80 1.23 -13.78
C GLY A 145 13.85 0.35 -15.02
N LEU A 146 13.29 0.84 -16.12
CA LEU A 146 13.16 0.07 -17.36
C LEU A 146 14.38 0.19 -18.28
N SER A 147 15.28 1.16 -18.09
CA SER A 147 16.50 1.30 -18.91
C SER A 147 17.59 0.28 -18.61
N GLN A 148 17.50 -0.44 -17.50
CA GLN A 148 18.50 -1.41 -17.07
C GLN A 148 18.10 -2.82 -17.51
N LYS A 149 19.08 -3.68 -17.77
CA LYS A 149 18.82 -5.11 -17.99
C LYS A 149 18.04 -5.68 -16.79
N PRO A 150 16.94 -6.42 -17.00
CA PRO A 150 16.21 -7.01 -15.89
C PRO A 150 17.04 -8.10 -15.19
N LEU A 151 16.80 -8.30 -13.90
CA LEU A 151 17.47 -9.30 -13.07
C LEU A 151 17.10 -10.73 -13.47
N SER A 152 15.91 -10.91 -14.04
CA SER A 152 15.40 -12.15 -14.61
C SER A 152 14.49 -11.82 -15.80
N ALA A 153 14.21 -12.80 -16.67
CA ALA A 153 13.30 -12.56 -17.79
C ALA A 153 11.89 -12.20 -17.27
N PRO A 154 11.22 -11.17 -17.80
CA PRO A 154 9.87 -10.84 -17.38
C PRO A 154 8.92 -12.04 -17.48
N GLY A 155 8.24 -12.35 -16.37
CA GLY A 155 7.36 -13.51 -16.22
C GLY A 155 8.06 -14.75 -15.64
N SER A 156 9.39 -14.83 -15.61
CA SER A 156 10.09 -16.08 -15.24
C SER A 156 10.21 -16.28 -13.72
N GLU A 157 10.63 -15.25 -12.98
CA GLU A 157 10.94 -15.38 -11.55
C GLU A 157 10.18 -14.36 -10.70
N TYR A 158 9.86 -14.75 -9.47
CA TYR A 158 9.28 -13.88 -8.45
C TYR A 158 10.38 -13.07 -7.77
N LEU A 159 10.38 -11.75 -7.98
CA LEU A 159 11.32 -10.81 -7.39
C LEU A 159 10.53 -9.63 -6.79
N TYR A 160 10.38 -9.64 -5.46
CA TYR A 160 9.65 -8.61 -4.75
C TYR A 160 10.17 -7.21 -5.10
N SER A 161 9.29 -6.37 -5.65
CA SER A 161 9.66 -5.07 -6.20
C SER A 161 8.64 -3.99 -5.90
N ASN A 162 9.05 -3.01 -5.09
CA ASN A 162 8.30 -1.77 -4.91
C ASN A 162 8.33 -0.95 -6.19
N LEU A 163 9.43 -1.01 -6.94
CA LEU A 163 9.56 -0.34 -8.24
C LEU A 163 8.47 -0.77 -9.22
N GLY A 164 8.12 -2.06 -9.25
CA GLY A 164 7.00 -2.56 -10.04
C GLY A 164 5.69 -1.82 -9.76
N TYR A 165 5.36 -1.65 -8.48
CA TYR A 165 4.17 -0.91 -8.04
C TYR A 165 4.24 0.59 -8.33
N ILE A 166 5.42 1.20 -8.23
CA ILE A 166 5.63 2.61 -8.59
C ILE A 166 5.36 2.83 -10.08
N ILE A 167 5.85 1.93 -10.93
CA ILE A 167 5.60 1.96 -12.38
C ILE A 167 4.10 1.74 -12.66
N ALA A 168 3.45 0.78 -11.99
CA ALA A 168 2.02 0.59 -12.11
C ALA A 168 1.21 1.84 -11.69
N GLY A 169 1.63 2.52 -10.62
CA GLY A 169 1.07 3.81 -10.22
C GLY A 169 1.24 4.89 -11.29
N ALA A 170 2.40 4.97 -11.94
CA ALA A 170 2.61 5.88 -13.07
C ALA A 170 1.71 5.53 -14.27
N MET A 171 1.46 4.24 -14.53
CA MET A 171 0.53 3.82 -15.58
C MET A 171 -0.90 4.26 -15.26
N ILE A 172 -1.33 4.14 -14.00
CA ILE A 172 -2.61 4.64 -13.51
C ILE A 172 -2.73 6.16 -13.72
N GLU A 173 -1.70 6.92 -13.36
CA GLU A 173 -1.68 8.37 -13.56
C GLU A 173 -1.81 8.74 -15.05
N ARG A 174 -1.10 8.01 -15.91
CA ARG A 174 -1.13 8.23 -17.36
C ARG A 174 -2.52 8.04 -17.96
N VAL A 175 -3.23 6.96 -17.61
CA VAL A 175 -4.54 6.65 -18.20
C VAL A 175 -5.70 7.39 -17.55
N THR A 176 -5.50 7.94 -16.35
CA THR A 176 -6.55 8.69 -15.63
C THR A 176 -6.41 10.20 -15.77
N GLY A 177 -5.19 10.71 -15.99
CA GLY A 177 -4.89 12.14 -15.99
C GLY A 177 -4.87 12.78 -14.60
N ILE A 178 -5.00 12.00 -13.52
CA ILE A 178 -4.95 12.46 -12.12
C ILE A 178 -3.86 11.71 -11.35
N SER A 179 -3.51 12.19 -10.16
CA SER A 179 -2.55 11.50 -9.30
C SER A 179 -3.06 10.12 -8.86
N TRP A 180 -2.16 9.19 -8.57
CA TRP A 180 -2.54 7.90 -7.97
C TRP A 180 -3.27 8.10 -6.64
N GLU A 181 -2.86 9.10 -5.86
CA GLU A 181 -3.49 9.50 -4.61
C GLU A 181 -4.96 9.90 -4.80
N ASP A 182 -5.24 10.74 -5.79
CA ASP A 182 -6.60 11.18 -6.10
C ASP A 182 -7.44 10.04 -6.70
N ALA A 183 -6.82 9.18 -7.50
CA ALA A 183 -7.47 8.00 -8.03
C ALA A 183 -7.88 7.01 -6.92
N LEU A 184 -7.01 6.76 -5.93
CA LEU A 184 -7.35 5.94 -4.76
C LEU A 184 -8.47 6.56 -3.93
N LYS A 185 -8.38 7.86 -3.63
CA LYS A 185 -9.43 8.58 -2.91
C LYS A 185 -10.78 8.44 -3.61
N LYS A 186 -10.79 8.69 -4.92
CA LYS A 186 -12.01 8.68 -5.75
C LYS A 186 -12.63 7.29 -5.88
N HIS A 187 -11.82 6.26 -6.11
CA HIS A 187 -12.30 4.95 -6.51
C HIS A 187 -12.33 3.91 -5.39
N ILE A 188 -11.66 4.17 -4.26
CA ILE A 188 -11.60 3.22 -3.13
C ILE A 188 -12.03 3.90 -1.83
N PHE A 189 -11.37 4.99 -1.42
CA PHE A 189 -11.62 5.54 -0.09
C PHE A 189 -13.03 6.12 0.04
N LEU A 190 -13.47 6.95 -0.91
CA LEU A 190 -14.80 7.55 -0.89
C LEU A 190 -15.92 6.50 -1.00
N PRO A 191 -15.90 5.54 -1.96
CA PRO A 191 -16.95 4.51 -2.05
C PRO A 191 -17.06 3.61 -0.81
N LEU A 192 -15.94 3.34 -0.14
CA LEU A 192 -15.93 2.54 1.09
C LEU A 192 -16.14 3.39 2.36
N GLY A 193 -16.21 4.72 2.26
CA GLY A 193 -16.30 5.61 3.41
C GLY A 193 -15.07 5.54 4.33
N MET A 194 -13.87 5.38 3.78
CA MET A 194 -12.59 5.36 4.51
C MET A 194 -12.10 6.79 4.76
N GLU A 195 -12.74 7.51 5.68
CA GLU A 195 -12.53 8.94 5.92
C GLU A 195 -11.18 9.27 6.58
N SER A 196 -10.59 8.33 7.32
CA SER A 196 -9.28 8.48 7.96
C SER A 196 -8.13 8.12 7.01
N ALA A 197 -8.42 7.58 5.83
CA ALA A 197 -7.41 7.12 4.90
C ALA A 197 -6.68 8.29 4.21
N GLY A 198 -5.36 8.21 4.23
CA GLY A 198 -4.48 9.23 3.66
C GLY A 198 -3.15 8.63 3.25
N PHE A 199 -2.17 9.51 3.04
CA PHE A 199 -0.86 9.14 2.51
C PHE A 199 0.28 9.77 3.32
N GLY A 200 1.37 9.01 3.47
CA GLY A 200 2.61 9.46 4.08
C GLY A 200 2.56 9.50 5.61
N GLY A 201 3.47 10.27 6.19
CA GLY A 201 3.72 10.38 7.63
C GLY A 201 2.52 10.82 8.46
N LEU A 202 2.56 10.49 9.76
CA LEU A 202 1.46 10.70 10.69
C LEU A 202 1.76 11.69 11.82
N GLY A 203 0.73 12.38 12.27
CA GLY A 203 0.74 13.25 13.45
C GLY A 203 1.27 14.66 13.19
N THR A 204 1.26 15.49 14.23
CA THR A 204 1.85 16.82 14.20
C THR A 204 3.32 16.73 14.62
N PRO A 205 4.27 17.36 13.89
CA PRO A 205 5.69 17.31 14.25
C PRO A 205 5.94 17.69 15.72
N GLY A 206 6.58 16.79 16.46
CA GLY A 206 6.93 16.96 17.87
C GLY A 206 5.81 16.61 18.86
N GLN A 207 4.58 16.41 18.40
CA GLN A 207 3.44 16.04 19.24
C GLN A 207 3.24 14.52 19.31
N ILE A 208 2.49 14.05 20.31
CA ILE A 208 2.13 12.63 20.50
C ILE A 208 0.62 12.44 20.26
N ASP A 209 0.13 13.09 19.21
CA ASP A 209 -1.27 13.04 18.75
C ASP A 209 -1.56 11.82 17.87
N GLN A 210 -0.52 11.15 17.35
CA GLN A 210 -0.58 9.89 16.61
C GLN A 210 0.56 8.94 17.06
N PRO A 211 0.48 7.62 16.75
CA PRO A 211 1.57 6.68 16.99
C PRO A 211 2.87 7.14 16.31
N TRP A 212 3.98 7.10 17.05
CA TRP A 212 5.31 7.36 16.52
C TRP A 212 5.88 6.08 15.93
N GLY A 213 6.71 6.21 14.89
CA GLY A 213 7.53 5.09 14.44
C GLY A 213 8.68 4.81 15.41
N HIS A 214 9.07 3.53 15.50
CA HIS A 214 10.18 3.07 16.32
C HIS A 214 11.15 2.23 15.50
N LYS A 215 12.42 2.23 15.91
CA LYS A 215 13.44 1.30 15.41
C LYS A 215 13.17 -0.09 15.99
N SER A 216 13.77 -1.13 15.40
CA SER A 216 13.71 -2.51 15.94
C SER A 216 14.21 -2.65 17.38
N SER A 217 15.00 -1.68 17.86
CA SER A 217 15.42 -1.57 19.27
C SER A 217 14.37 -0.99 20.22
N GLY A 218 13.17 -0.65 19.74
CA GLY A 218 12.11 0.01 20.50
C GLY A 218 12.33 1.52 20.69
N LYS A 219 13.47 2.07 20.26
CA LYS A 219 13.74 3.52 20.32
C LYS A 219 12.87 4.27 19.32
N PRO A 220 12.16 5.34 19.73
CA PRO A 220 11.39 6.16 18.79
C PRO A 220 12.32 6.80 17.76
N PHE A 221 11.80 7.05 16.55
CA PHE A 221 12.49 7.92 15.61
C PHE A 221 12.61 9.34 16.17
N TYR A 222 13.57 10.09 15.62
CA TYR A 222 13.84 11.46 16.05
C TYR A 222 12.70 12.43 15.68
N THR A 223 11.94 12.12 14.64
CA THR A 223 10.85 12.95 14.12
C THR A 223 9.64 12.10 13.77
N ASN A 224 8.47 12.74 13.82
CA ASN A 224 7.19 12.27 13.29
C ASN A 224 6.60 13.35 12.36
N GLY A 225 5.40 13.12 11.87
CA GLY A 225 4.66 14.07 11.04
C GLY A 225 4.64 13.72 9.55
N PRO A 226 4.00 14.54 8.71
CA PRO A 226 3.64 14.20 7.32
C PRO A 226 4.82 13.81 6.42
N LEU A 227 6.03 14.27 6.75
CA LEU A 227 7.26 14.00 6.00
C LEU A 227 8.10 12.85 6.57
N ALA A 228 7.65 12.22 7.65
CA ALA A 228 8.36 11.15 8.35
C ALA A 228 7.92 9.76 7.84
N ASP A 229 7.99 9.53 6.53
CA ASP A 229 7.67 8.26 5.86
C ASP A 229 8.47 8.11 4.55
N ASN A 230 8.20 7.06 3.79
CA ASN A 230 8.63 6.87 2.42
C ASN A 230 8.38 8.13 1.58
N LEU A 231 9.27 8.37 0.61
CA LEU A 231 9.09 9.49 -0.31
C LEU A 231 7.75 9.36 -1.06
N PRO A 232 7.01 10.46 -1.30
CA PRO A 232 5.69 10.40 -1.94
C PRO A 232 5.67 9.64 -3.28
N ALA A 233 6.76 9.68 -4.06
CA ALA A 233 6.89 8.92 -5.31
C ALA A 233 6.71 7.39 -5.12
N LEU A 234 7.02 6.85 -3.93
CA LEU A 234 6.87 5.44 -3.58
C LEU A 234 5.44 5.07 -3.19
N GLY A 235 4.53 6.05 -3.13
CA GLY A 235 3.14 5.92 -2.70
C GLY A 235 2.46 4.60 -3.05
N PRO A 236 2.38 4.24 -4.35
CA PRO A 236 1.77 3.01 -4.86
C PRO A 236 2.23 1.71 -4.21
N SER A 237 3.42 1.71 -3.61
CA SER A 237 4.03 0.54 -2.99
C SER A 237 3.89 0.49 -1.47
N GLY A 238 3.53 1.59 -0.79
CA GLY A 238 3.54 1.55 0.67
C GLY A 238 3.27 2.82 1.48
N ALA A 239 2.56 3.83 0.96
CA ALA A 239 2.35 5.07 1.70
C ALA A 239 0.94 5.25 2.31
N VAL A 240 0.01 4.30 2.15
CA VAL A 240 -1.32 4.47 2.76
C VAL A 240 -1.21 4.37 4.27
N HIS A 241 -1.88 5.30 4.95
CA HIS A 241 -2.24 5.17 6.34
C HIS A 241 -3.76 5.24 6.50
N CYS A 242 -4.29 4.63 7.54
CA CYS A 242 -5.67 4.83 7.98
C CYS A 242 -5.85 4.28 9.40
N SER A 243 -7.02 4.51 10.00
CA SER A 243 -7.39 3.81 11.23
C SER A 243 -7.66 2.32 10.95
N ILE A 244 -7.65 1.52 12.01
CA ILE A 244 -7.99 0.10 11.90
C ILE A 244 -9.47 -0.12 11.51
N GLN A 245 -10.37 0.83 11.81
CA GLN A 245 -11.76 0.75 11.32
C GLN A 245 -11.79 0.81 9.79
N ASP A 246 -11.09 1.78 9.21
CA ASP A 246 -11.12 2.01 7.77
C ASP A 246 -10.37 0.94 7.00
N TRP A 247 -9.27 0.44 7.56
CA TRP A 247 -8.63 -0.76 7.01
C TRP A 247 -9.60 -1.95 7.00
N GLY A 248 -10.38 -2.09 8.07
CA GLY A 248 -11.43 -3.09 8.17
C GLY A 248 -12.51 -2.97 7.10
N LYS A 249 -12.87 -1.76 6.66
CA LYS A 249 -13.83 -1.53 5.56
C LYS A 249 -13.28 -2.08 4.23
N PHE A 250 -12.01 -1.81 3.93
CA PHE A 250 -11.37 -2.37 2.74
C PHE A 250 -11.27 -3.90 2.79
N ILE A 251 -10.82 -4.47 3.91
CA ILE A 251 -10.77 -5.92 4.10
C ILE A 251 -12.16 -6.54 3.96
N GLN A 252 -13.19 -5.93 4.53
CA GLN A 252 -14.56 -6.41 4.41
C GLN A 252 -15.01 -6.47 2.95
N ASP A 253 -14.72 -5.43 2.15
CA ASP A 253 -15.01 -5.43 0.72
C ASP A 253 -14.30 -6.57 -0.01
N GLN A 254 -13.03 -6.85 0.30
CA GLN A 254 -12.31 -8.00 -0.28
C GLN A 254 -12.96 -9.35 0.11
N LEU A 255 -13.38 -9.51 1.37
CA LEU A 255 -14.09 -10.71 1.84
C LEU A 255 -15.49 -10.86 1.21
N MET A 256 -16.17 -9.75 0.94
CA MET A 256 -17.43 -9.75 0.19
C MET A 256 -17.18 -10.09 -1.27
N GLY A 257 -16.12 -9.56 -1.89
CA GLY A 257 -15.69 -9.88 -3.24
C GLY A 257 -15.41 -11.37 -3.47
N ALA A 258 -14.78 -12.04 -2.49
CA ALA A 258 -14.60 -13.49 -2.49
C ALA A 258 -15.92 -14.29 -2.49
N ARG A 259 -17.03 -13.63 -2.16
CA ARG A 259 -18.40 -14.17 -2.13
C ARG A 259 -19.27 -13.56 -3.24
N GLU A 260 -18.67 -12.87 -4.21
CA GLU A 260 -19.37 -12.19 -5.31
C GLU A 260 -20.31 -11.05 -4.86
N GLU A 261 -20.11 -10.56 -3.63
CA GLU A 261 -20.93 -9.53 -2.98
C GLU A 261 -20.19 -8.18 -2.83
N GLY A 262 -18.93 -8.07 -3.29
CA GLY A 262 -18.10 -6.87 -3.14
C GLY A 262 -18.64 -5.67 -3.94
N VAL A 263 -18.32 -4.45 -3.50
CA VAL A 263 -18.92 -3.22 -4.06
C VAL A 263 -17.98 -2.47 -5.02
N LEU A 264 -16.68 -2.77 -5.00
CA LEU A 264 -15.70 -2.05 -5.83
C LEU A 264 -15.54 -2.64 -7.23
N LEU A 265 -15.72 -3.95 -7.38
CA LEU A 265 -15.35 -4.71 -8.57
C LEU A 265 -16.40 -5.76 -8.92
N LYS A 266 -16.40 -6.22 -10.17
CA LYS A 266 -17.13 -7.42 -10.60
C LYS A 266 -16.48 -8.68 -10.01
N PRO A 267 -17.24 -9.78 -9.83
CA PRO A 267 -16.73 -11.03 -9.27
C PRO A 267 -15.44 -11.55 -9.92
N GLN A 268 -15.34 -11.50 -11.26
CA GLN A 268 -14.18 -11.98 -11.99
C GLN A 268 -12.90 -11.17 -11.69
N SER A 269 -13.04 -9.88 -11.41
CA SER A 269 -11.92 -9.02 -11.05
C SER A 269 -11.45 -9.28 -9.63
N TYR A 270 -12.36 -9.55 -8.67
CA TYR A 270 -11.96 -10.03 -7.35
C TYR A 270 -11.25 -11.38 -7.44
N GLN A 271 -11.79 -12.32 -8.22
CA GLN A 271 -11.16 -13.62 -8.43
C GLN A 271 -9.73 -13.46 -9.00
N MET A 272 -9.56 -12.57 -9.98
CA MET A 272 -8.23 -12.24 -10.52
C MET A 272 -7.30 -11.68 -9.45
N LEU A 273 -7.78 -10.77 -8.58
CA LEU A 273 -6.99 -10.16 -7.50
C LEU A 273 -6.58 -11.14 -6.40
N GLN A 274 -7.43 -12.13 -6.13
CA GLN A 274 -7.30 -13.04 -4.99
C GLN A 274 -6.71 -14.41 -5.37
N SER A 275 -6.57 -14.68 -6.66
CA SER A 275 -5.90 -15.88 -7.15
C SER A 275 -4.39 -15.66 -7.24
N THR A 276 -3.61 -16.69 -6.95
CA THR A 276 -2.19 -16.64 -7.22
C THR A 276 -1.93 -16.78 -8.71
N HIS A 277 -0.92 -16.05 -9.19
CA HIS A 277 -0.51 -16.09 -10.58
C HIS A 277 0.86 -16.74 -10.68
N PHE A 278 1.17 -17.37 -11.83
CA PHE A 278 2.49 -17.98 -12.08
C PHE A 278 2.87 -19.11 -11.10
N GLY A 279 1.88 -19.81 -10.53
CA GLY A 279 2.10 -20.98 -9.67
C GLY A 279 2.76 -20.70 -8.32
N GLY A 280 2.79 -19.43 -7.87
CA GLY A 280 3.32 -19.03 -6.56
C GLY A 280 2.25 -18.95 -5.47
N ASP A 281 2.64 -18.35 -4.33
CA ASP A 281 1.79 -18.03 -3.18
C ASP A 281 1.39 -16.54 -3.11
N TYR A 282 1.90 -15.72 -4.03
CA TYR A 282 1.58 -14.31 -4.15
C TYR A 282 0.51 -14.06 -5.21
N ALA A 283 -0.46 -13.18 -4.88
CA ALA A 283 -1.47 -12.69 -5.80
C ALA A 283 -1.08 -11.29 -6.34
N PHE A 284 -1.77 -10.24 -5.90
CA PHE A 284 -1.52 -8.85 -6.34
C PHE A 284 -1.50 -7.85 -5.18
N GLY A 285 -1.06 -8.26 -3.99
CA GLY A 285 -1.03 -7.39 -2.82
C GLY A 285 -1.02 -8.18 -1.55
#